data_AF-A0A923Z8K6-F1
#
_entry.id   AF-A0A923Z8K6-F1
#
_cell.length_a   1.000
_cell.length_b   1.000
_cell.length_c   1.000
_cell.angle_alpha   90.00
_cell.angle_beta   90.00
_cell.angle_gamma   90.00
#
_symmetry.space_group_name_H-M   'P 1'
#
loop_
_entity.id
_entity.type
_entity.pdbx_description
1 polymer ?
#
loop_
_entity_poly.entity_id
_entity_poly.type
_entity_poly.pdbx_seq_one_letter_code
_entity_poly.pdbx_strand_id
1 'polypeptide(L)' 'MAHETTVPSKTLPADGMSRWNQILPFSPFSREKFRQLVIAGKAPQPVKFSERCTAYSNRELHKFFADPLNYTAEVK' A
#
# COMPACT_ATOMS: atom_id res chain seq x y z
N MET A 1 27.78 17.41 -1.63
CA MET A 1 26.78 17.08 -2.67
C MET A 1 25.42 17.16 -2.01
N ALA A 2 24.62 18.17 -2.37
CA ALA A 2 23.32 18.39 -1.76
C ALA A 2 22.35 17.30 -2.26
N HIS A 3 21.87 16.44 -1.36
CA HIS A 3 20.73 15.59 -1.67
C HIS A 3 19.50 16.48 -1.61
N GLU A 4 19.02 16.90 -2.78
CA GLU A 4 17.75 17.62 -2.91
C GLU A 4 16.62 16.72 -2.40
N THR A 5 16.09 17.04 -1.23
CA THR A 5 14.85 16.45 -0.73
C THR A 5 13.70 16.98 -1.58
N THR A 6 13.56 16.43 -2.78
CA THR A 6 12.37 16.63 -3.62
C THR A 6 11.21 16.14 -2.78
N VAL A 7 10.37 17.05 -2.28
CA VAL A 7 9.07 16.69 -1.71
C VAL A 7 8.25 16.14 -2.87
N PRO A 8 8.09 14.80 -3.02
CA PRO A 8 7.31 14.31 -4.13
C PRO A 8 5.88 14.76 -3.87
N SER A 9 5.25 15.41 -4.84
CA SER A 9 3.80 15.54 -4.89
C SER A 9 3.22 14.17 -4.55
N LYS A 10 2.67 14.04 -3.35
CA LYS A 10 2.27 12.76 -2.76
C LYS A 10 1.02 12.30 -3.48
N THR A 11 1.20 11.65 -4.62
CA THR A 11 0.16 10.93 -5.33
C THR A 11 0.69 9.53 -5.56
N LEU A 12 -0.04 8.54 -5.08
CA LEU A 12 0.28 7.14 -5.36
C LEU A 12 0.20 6.94 -6.89
N PRO A 13 1.22 6.36 -7.54
CA PRO A 13 1.16 6.07 -8.97
C PRO A 13 -0.09 5.24 -9.31
N ALA A 14 -0.67 5.41 -10.51
CA ALA A 14 -1.90 4.71 -10.87
C ALA A 14 -1.73 3.19 -10.95
N ASP A 15 -0.56 2.73 -11.42
CA ASP A 15 -0.20 1.32 -11.55
C ASP A 15 1.21 1.05 -10.94
N GLY A 16 1.65 -0.20 -10.97
CA GLY A 16 2.88 -0.66 -10.34
C GLY A 16 2.71 -1.09 -8.88
N MET A 17 3.83 -1.07 -8.15
CA MET A 17 3.93 -1.64 -6.80
C MET A 17 4.54 -0.61 -5.84
N SER A 18 3.94 -0.47 -4.66
CA SER A 18 4.45 0.41 -3.59
C SER A 18 4.72 -0.37 -2.30
N ARG A 19 5.78 0.01 -1.59
CA ARG A 19 6.09 -0.52 -0.25
C ARG A 19 5.32 0.24 0.82
N TRP A 20 5.21 -0.36 2.01
CA TRP A 20 4.51 0.25 3.15
C TRP A 20 4.94 1.70 3.43
N ASN A 21 6.24 2.02 3.41
CA ASN A 21 6.71 3.39 3.69
C ASN A 21 6.25 4.42 2.65
N GLN A 22 5.99 4.00 1.41
CA GLN A 22 5.47 4.88 0.36
C GLN A 22 3.95 5.07 0.52
N ILE A 23 3.27 4.09 1.09
CA ILE A 23 1.82 4.09 1.33
C ILE A 23 1.45 4.79 2.64
N LEU A 24 2.33 4.71 3.64
CA LEU A 24 2.16 5.29 4.98
C LEU A 24 1.61 6.73 5.00
N PRO A 25 2.11 7.68 4.18
CA PRO A 25 1.56 9.04 4.19
C PRO A 25 0.12 9.15 3.66
N PHE A 26 -0.41 8.12 2.99
CA PHE A 26 -1.78 8.07 2.45
C PHE A 26 -2.71 7.22 3.32
N SER A 27 -2.16 6.28 4.07
CA SER A 27 -2.93 5.34 4.87
C SER A 27 -3.48 6.00 6.14
N PRO A 28 -4.80 5.92 6.40
CA PRO A 28 -5.37 6.32 7.68
C PRO A 28 -5.08 5.29 8.79
N PHE A 29 -4.54 4.12 8.44
CA PHE A 29 -4.24 3.02 9.36
C PHE A 29 -2.75 2.91 9.68
N SER A 30 -2.44 2.47 10.89
CA SER A 30 -1.09 2.04 11.27
C SER A 30 -0.69 0.77 10.52
N ARG A 31 0.63 0.49 10.48
CA ARG A 31 1.18 -0.71 9.83
C ARG A 31 0.57 -1.99 10.36
N GLU A 32 0.43 -2.09 11.68
CA GLU A 32 -0.10 -3.30 12.29
C GLU A 32 -1.60 -3.45 12.01
N LYS A 33 -2.38 -2.37 12.03
CA LYS A 33 -3.79 -2.43 11.67
C LYS A 33 -3.98 -2.84 10.21
N PHE A 34 -3.17 -2.30 9.30
CA PHE A 34 -3.19 -2.72 7.91
C PHE A 34 -2.83 -4.20 7.76
N ARG A 35 -1.81 -4.69 8.48
CA ARG A 35 -1.44 -6.12 8.50
C ARG A 35 -2.60 -7.02 8.96
N GLN A 36 -3.36 -6.59 9.98
CA GLN A 36 -4.56 -7.31 10.42
C GLN A 36 -5.64 -7.33 9.34
N LEU A 37 -5.86 -6.22 8.63
CA LEU A 37 -6.82 -6.14 7.52
C LEU A 37 -6.41 -7.05 6.36
N VAL A 38 -5.11 -7.09 6.04
CA VAL A 38 -4.54 -7.99 5.02
C VAL A 38 -4.83 -9.46 5.37
N ILE A 39 -4.56 -9.86 6.62
CA ILE A 39 -4.85 -11.22 7.11
C ILE A 39 -6.35 -11.52 7.04
N ALA A 40 -7.20 -10.53 7.34
CA ALA A 40 -8.65 -10.65 7.24
C ALA A 40 -9.18 -10.59 5.79
N GLY A 41 -8.33 -10.43 4.77
CA GLY A 41 -8.75 -10.30 3.37
C GLY A 41 -9.43 -8.97 3.02
N LYS A 42 -9.35 -7.98 3.92
CA LYS A 42 -9.97 -6.64 3.81
C LYS A 42 -8.99 -5.57 3.34
N ALA A 43 -7.78 -5.94 2.94
CA ALA A 43 -6.78 -5.04 2.39
C ALA A 43 -5.97 -5.76 1.30
N PRO A 44 -5.29 -5.00 0.41
CA PRO A 44 -4.52 -5.57 -0.68
C PRO A 44 -3.49 -6.60 -0.21
N GLN A 45 -3.46 -7.76 -0.86
CA GLN A 45 -2.52 -8.82 -0.48
C GLN A 45 -1.06 -8.42 -0.79
N PRO A 46 -0.12 -8.74 0.12
CA PRO A 46 1.29 -8.44 -0.05
C PRO A 46 1.92 -9.34 -1.10
N VAL A 47 2.62 -8.74 -2.06
CA VAL A 47 3.51 -9.45 -2.97
C VAL A 47 4.92 -9.44 -2.37
N LYS A 48 5.41 -10.64 -2.05
CA LYS A 48 6.76 -10.85 -1.51
C LYS A 48 7.75 -11.02 -2.65
N PHE A 49 8.74 -10.13 -2.72
CA PHE A 49 9.88 -10.27 -3.64
C PHE A 49 11.06 -10.99 -2.98
N SER A 50 11.18 -10.87 -1.66
CA SER A 50 12.17 -11.57 -0.84
C SER A 50 11.70 -11.61 0.61
N GLU A 51 12.46 -12.25 1.51
CA GLU A 51 12.12 -12.36 2.94
C GLU A 51 11.80 -11.00 3.60
N ARG A 52 12.50 -9.94 3.20
CA ARG A 52 12.35 -8.58 3.75
C ARG A 52 11.66 -7.59 2.81
N CYS A 53 11.38 -7.99 1.58
CA CYS A 53 10.82 -7.10 0.56
C CYS A 53 9.39 -7.48 0.24
N THR A 54 8.46 -6.64 0.72
CA THR A 54 7.04 -6.76 0.45
C THR A 54 6.54 -5.46 -0.18
N ALA A 55 5.80 -5.58 -1.28
CA ALA A 55 5.09 -4.47 -1.89
C ALA A 55 3.62 -4.83 -2.14
N TYR A 56 2.82 -3.82 -2.45
CA TYR A 56 1.39 -3.93 -2.69
C TYR A 56 1.08 -3.29 -4.04
N SER A 57 0.12 -3.85 -4.78
CA SER A 57 -0.30 -3.28 -6.06
C SER A 57 -0.96 -1.92 -5.84
N ASN A 58 -0.50 -0.91 -6.58
CA ASN A 58 -1.06 0.43 -6.52
C ASN A 58 -2.53 0.45 -6.93
N ARG A 59 -2.92 -0.38 -7.91
CA ARG A 59 -4.30 -0.49 -8.36
C ARG A 59 -5.22 -0.96 -7.24
N GLU A 60 -4.78 -1.95 -6.48
CA GLU A 60 -5.53 -2.46 -5.33
C GLU A 60 -5.53 -1.47 -4.16
N LEU A 61 -4.42 -0.78 -3.93
CA LEU A 61 -4.35 0.29 -2.94
C LEU A 61 -5.30 1.44 -3.25
N HIS A 62 -5.41 1.86 -4.51
CA HIS A 62 -6.38 2.88 -4.92
C HIS A 62 -7.81 2.44 -4.66
N LYS A 63 -8.17 1.19 -5.00
CA LYS A 63 -9.50 0.63 -4.66
C LYS A 63 -9.74 0.62 -3.14
N PHE A 64 -8.75 0.18 -2.37
CA PHE A 64 -8.83 0.13 -0.91
C PHE A 64 -8.95 1.52 -0.27
N PHE A 65 -8.21 2.51 -0.75
CA PHE A 65 -8.30 3.88 -0.22
C PHE A 65 -9.56 4.62 -0.66
N ALA A 66 -10.12 4.25 -1.82
CA ALA A 66 -11.42 4.77 -2.26
C ALA A 66 -12.57 4.26 -1.37
N ASP A 67 -12.56 2.98 -1.00
CA ASP A 67 -13.57 2.40 -0.11
C ASP A 67 -12.99 1.28 0.79
N PRO A 68 -12.41 1.64 1.95
CA PRO A 68 -11.76 0.67 2.83
C PRO A 68 -12.73 -0.23 3.59
N LEU A 69 -14.04 0.11 3.62
CA LEU A 69 -15.04 -0.67 4.35
C LEU A 69 -15.65 -1.77 3.47
N ASN A 70 -15.84 -1.49 2.17
CA ASN A 70 -16.37 -2.45 1.21
C ASN A 70 -15.28 -3.13 0.35
N TYR A 71 -14.01 -2.74 0.50
CA TYR A 71 -12.93 -3.40 -0.22
C TYR A 71 -12.81 -4.88 0.13
N THR A 72 -12.74 -5.71 -0.90
CA THR A 72 -12.41 -7.13 -0.82
C THR A 72 -11.21 -7.40 -1.71
N ALA A 73 -10.21 -8.12 -1.18
CA ALA A 73 -9.08 -8.53 -2.00
C ALA A 73 -9.55 -9.62 -2.98
N GLU A 74 -9.34 -9.42 -4.28
CA GLU A 74 -9.50 -10.50 -5.25
C GLU A 74 -8.42 -11.55 -4.98
N VAL A 75 -8.78 -12.60 -4.24
CA VAL A 75 -7.93 -13.76 -4.02
C VAL A 75 -7.89 -14.52 -5.34
N LYS A 76 -6.74 -14.48 -6.01
CA LYS A 76 -6.49 -15.24 -7.24
C LYS A 76 -5.66 -16.48 -6.94
#